data_AF-A0A1S7LN44-F1
#
_entry.id   AF-A0A1S7LN44-F1
#
_cell.length_a   1.000
_cell.length_b   1.000
_cell.length_c   1.000
_cell.angle_alpha   90.00
_cell.angle_beta   90.00
_cell.angle_gamma   90.00
#
_symmetry.space_group_name_H-M   'P 1'
#
loop_
_entity.id
_entity.type
_entity.pdbx_description
1 polymer ?
#
loop_
_entity_poly.entity_id
_entity_poly.type
_entity_poly.pdbx_seq_one_letter_code
_entity_poly.pdbx_strand_id
1 'polypeptide(L)'
;MNSTKYPDSESLILYFDADLRAAGLKGVEHLIEQIQARPALKEVVVRFSHHSAISSTSLGLILYLGDRIPLPIVFQDPSPEIYQQLEWAHLHNLIRCRFTHTEPPQPTRTASKESASHTVT
;
A
#
# COMPACT_ATOMS: atom_id res chain seq x y z
N MET A 1 25.18 11.73 -16.83
CA MET A 1 24.68 11.71 -15.44
C MET A 1 23.17 11.92 -15.51
N ASN A 2 22.38 10.84 -15.43
CA ASN A 2 20.92 10.93 -15.49
C ASN A 2 20.39 11.18 -14.09
N SER A 3 20.06 12.43 -13.78
CA SER A 3 19.29 12.79 -12.61
C SER A 3 17.87 12.25 -12.79
N THR A 4 17.50 11.23 -12.03
CA THR A 4 16.11 10.79 -11.89
C THR A 4 15.33 11.93 -11.25
N LYS A 5 14.71 12.75 -12.10
CA LYS A 5 13.85 13.88 -11.77
C LYS A 5 12.61 13.35 -11.05
N TYR A 6 12.68 13.27 -9.73
CA TYR A 6 11.47 13.42 -8.93
C TYR A 6 11.18 14.93 -8.95
N PRO A 7 10.13 15.42 -9.64
CA PRO A 7 9.80 16.84 -9.58
C PRO A 7 9.62 17.26 -8.12
N ASP A 8 9.78 18.56 -7.82
CA ASP A 8 9.41 19.26 -6.57
C ASP A 8 7.93 19.06 -6.20
N SER A 9 7.50 17.82 -6.06
CA SER A 9 6.21 17.41 -5.58
C SER A 9 6.35 17.19 -4.09
N GLU A 10 5.42 17.78 -3.33
CA GLU A 10 5.31 17.57 -1.89
C GLU A 10 4.98 16.10 -1.54
N SER A 11 4.77 15.24 -2.55
CA SER A 11 4.47 13.82 -2.42
C SER A 11 5.52 12.99 -3.16
N LEU A 12 6.06 11.95 -2.52
CA LEU A 12 6.91 10.97 -3.18
C LEU A 12 6.05 9.80 -3.64
N ILE A 13 6.02 9.54 -4.94
CA ILE A 13 5.29 8.42 -5.50
C ILE A 13 6.21 7.20 -5.57
N LEU A 14 5.80 6.12 -4.94
CA LEU A 14 6.43 4.80 -4.99
C LEU A 14 5.51 3.82 -5.71
N TYR A 15 6.07 3.08 -6.65
CA TYR A 15 5.41 1.96 -7.29
C TYR A 15 5.73 0.69 -6.51
N PHE A 16 4.68 0.02 -6.02
CA PHE A 16 4.83 -1.12 -5.10
C PHE A 16 5.77 -2.21 -5.61
N ASP A 17 5.73 -2.54 -6.90
CA ASP A 17 6.54 -3.62 -7.46
C ASP A 17 8.02 -3.20 -7.62
N ALA A 18 8.27 -2.04 -8.23
CA ALA A 18 9.60 -1.56 -8.58
C ALA A 18 10.37 -1.01 -7.37
N ASP A 19 9.71 -0.27 -6.49
CA ASP A 19 10.36 0.52 -5.44
C ASP A 19 10.34 -0.16 -4.07
N LEU A 20 9.40 -1.08 -3.82
CA LEU A 20 9.24 -1.72 -2.51
C LEU A 20 9.48 -3.24 -2.58
N ARG A 21 8.73 -3.95 -3.42
CA ARG A 21 8.81 -5.42 -3.50
C ARG A 21 10.14 -5.90 -4.06
N ALA A 22 10.60 -5.34 -5.18
CA ALA A 22 11.86 -5.72 -5.81
C ALA A 22 13.08 -5.24 -5.00
N ALA A 23 12.95 -4.08 -4.35
CA ALA A 23 14.05 -3.44 -3.61
C ALA A 23 14.40 -4.18 -2.30
N GLY A 24 13.41 -4.83 -1.67
CA GLY A 24 13.58 -5.54 -0.41
C GLY A 24 14.04 -4.61 0.74
N LEU A 25 14.53 -5.19 1.84
CA LEU A 25 14.85 -4.41 3.04
C LEU A 25 15.92 -3.34 2.80
N LYS A 26 17.04 -3.70 2.17
CA LYS A 26 18.14 -2.76 1.88
C LYS A 26 17.72 -1.62 0.96
N GLY A 27 16.86 -1.92 -0.01
CA GLY A 27 16.32 -0.89 -0.89
C GLY A 27 15.39 0.07 -0.15
N VAL A 28 14.57 -0.44 0.78
CA VAL A 28 13.72 0.39 1.65
C VAL A 28 14.56 1.25 2.60
N GLU A 29 15.66 0.73 3.15
CA GLU A 29 16.59 1.54 3.97
C GLU A 29 17.17 2.71 3.17
N HIS A 30 17.61 2.46 1.93
CA HIS A 30 18.10 3.53 1.08
C HIS A 30 16.98 4.53 0.71
N LEU A 31 15.75 4.05 0.55
CA LEU A 31 14.60 4.91 0.31
C LEU A 31 14.30 5.82 1.50
N ILE A 32 14.42 5.31 2.73
CA ILE A 32 14.27 6.09 3.97
C ILE A 32 15.28 7.24 4.00
N GLU A 33 16.55 6.96 3.69
CA GLU A 33 17.60 7.99 3.62
C GLU A 33 17.24 9.09 2.60
N GLN A 34 16.76 8.69 1.41
CA GLN A 34 16.34 9.63 0.37
C GLN A 34 15.13 10.47 0.78
N ILE A 35 14.19 9.90 1.52
CA ILE A 35 13.02 10.62 2.05
C ILE A 35 13.46 11.64 3.10
N GLN A 36 14.31 11.21 4.04
CA GLN A 36 14.82 12.08 5.11
C GLN A 36 15.66 13.24 4.56
N ALA A 37 16.33 13.05 3.42
CA ALA A 37 17.05 14.11 2.71
C ALA A 37 16.14 15.13 2.00
N ARG A 38 14.82 14.95 1.99
CA ARG A 38 13.84 15.82 1.31
C ARG A 38 12.92 16.52 2.32
N PRO A 39 13.33 17.65 2.92
CA PRO A 39 12.55 18.34 3.95
C PRO A 39 11.22 18.93 3.46
N ALA A 40 11.06 19.13 2.14
CA ALA A 40 9.83 19.61 1.54
C ALA A 40 8.77 18.51 1.32
N LEU A 41 9.12 17.24 1.59
CA LEU A 41 8.22 16.12 1.40
C LEU A 41 7.18 16.08 2.53
N LYS A 42 5.90 15.97 2.17
CA LYS A 42 4.76 15.93 3.09
C LYS A 42 4.11 14.56 3.21
N GLU A 43 4.22 13.72 2.18
CA GLU A 43 3.63 12.37 2.19
C GLU A 43 4.36 11.42 1.25
N VAL A 44 4.17 10.12 1.48
CA VAL A 44 4.61 9.05 0.59
C VAL A 44 3.39 8.36 0.03
N VAL A 45 3.25 8.36 -1.30
CA VAL A 45 2.13 7.77 -2.02
C VAL A 45 2.56 6.44 -2.63
N VAL A 46 1.95 5.34 -2.21
CA VAL A 46 2.20 4.00 -2.73
C VAL A 46 1.11 3.64 -3.75
N ARG A 47 1.53 3.27 -4.97
CA ARG A 47 0.64 2.83 -6.06
C ARG A 47 0.80 1.33 -6.33
N PHE A 48 -0.34 0.66 -6.50
CA PHE A 48 -0.43 -0.79 -6.71
C PHE A 48 -0.78 -1.13 -8.15
N SER A 49 0.02 -0.66 -9.12
CA SER A 49 -0.19 -0.94 -10.53
C SER A 49 -0.26 -2.46 -10.75
N HIS A 50 -1.48 -2.99 -10.91
CA HIS A 50 -1.80 -4.40 -11.21
C HIS A 50 -1.80 -5.41 -10.04
N HIS A 51 -1.81 -4.97 -8.77
CA HIS A 51 -1.86 -5.93 -7.65
C HIS A 51 -3.27 -6.06 -7.06
N SER A 52 -3.74 -7.30 -6.98
CA SER A 52 -4.97 -7.68 -6.26
C SER A 52 -4.72 -8.13 -4.83
N ALA A 53 -3.47 -8.17 -4.35
CA ALA A 53 -3.17 -8.50 -2.96
C ALA A 53 -1.77 -8.03 -2.57
N ILE A 54 -1.56 -7.81 -1.27
CA ILE A 54 -0.24 -7.56 -0.67
C ILE A 54 0.16 -8.78 0.16
N SER A 55 1.40 -9.26 -0.03
CA SER A 55 1.96 -10.31 0.81
C SER A 55 2.32 -9.78 2.21
N SER A 56 2.31 -10.63 3.24
CA SER A 56 2.72 -10.23 4.60
C SER A 56 4.13 -9.63 4.64
N THR A 57 5.06 -10.16 3.84
CA THR A 57 6.42 -9.62 3.70
C THR A 57 6.41 -8.19 3.18
N SER A 58 5.67 -7.94 2.10
CA SER A 58 5.59 -6.61 1.50
C SER A 58 4.86 -5.62 2.40
N LEU A 59 3.82 -6.06 3.12
CA LEU A 59 3.16 -5.25 4.12
C LEU A 59 4.12 -4.89 5.26
N GLY A 60 4.93 -5.84 5.72
CA GLY A 60 5.98 -5.61 6.72
C GLY A 60 7.00 -4.56 6.26
N LEU A 61 7.41 -4.56 4.99
CA LEU A 61 8.31 -3.54 4.44
C LEU A 61 7.67 -2.14 4.42
N ILE A 62 6.38 -2.05 4.10
CA ILE A 62 5.63 -0.78 4.11
C ILE A 62 5.50 -0.26 5.54
N LEU A 63 5.19 -1.13 6.50
CA LEU A 63 5.11 -0.75 7.91
C LEU A 63 6.47 -0.33 8.46
N TYR A 64 7.54 -1.03 8.09
CA TYR A 64 8.91 -0.65 8.43
C TYR A 64 9.27 0.73 7.88
N LEU A 65 8.88 1.03 6.64
CA LEU A 65 9.04 2.35 6.05
C LEU A 65 8.27 3.40 6.87
N GLY A 66 7.01 3.15 7.19
CA GLY A 66 6.12 4.08 7.89
C GLY A 66 6.55 4.37 9.33
N ASP A 67 7.18 3.42 10.01
CA ASP A 67 7.73 3.62 11.36
C ASP A 67 8.98 4.52 11.35
N ARG A 68 9.75 4.52 10.25
CA ARG A 68 11.05 5.20 10.14
C ARG A 68 10.98 6.59 9.52
N ILE A 69 9.87 6.95 8.90
CA ILE A 69 9.67 8.27 8.30
C ILE A 69 8.58 9.03 9.06
N PRO A 70 8.76 10.32 9.36
CA PRO A 70 7.75 11.13 10.05
C PRO A 70 6.64 11.60 9.10
N LEU A 71 6.36 10.84 8.03
CA LEU A 71 5.45 11.22 6.95
C LEU A 71 4.33 10.19 6.82
N PRO A 72 3.09 10.64 6.56
CA PRO A 72 1.99 9.72 6.29
C PRO A 72 2.25 8.89 5.03
N ILE A 73 1.99 7.59 5.13
CA ILE A 73 1.91 6.68 3.97
C ILE A 73 0.48 6.67 3.45
N VAL A 74 0.32 6.96 2.17
CA VAL A 74 -0.96 7.01 1.47
C VAL A 74 -0.98 5.94 0.39
N PHE A 75 -1.92 5.01 0.48
CA PHE A 75 -2.19 4.08 -0.61
C PHE A 75 -3.13 4.76 -1.59
N GLN A 76 -2.67 4.96 -2.81
CA GLN A 76 -3.49 5.54 -3.87
C GLN A 76 -4.14 4.43 -4.69
N ASP A 77 -5.48 4.48 -4.73
CA ASP A 77 -6.34 3.56 -5.47
C ASP A 77 -5.97 2.08 -5.24
N PRO A 78 -5.92 1.60 -3.97
CA PRO A 78 -5.73 0.19 -3.70
C PRO A 78 -6.89 -0.63 -4.28
N SER A 79 -6.60 -1.84 -4.74
CA SER A 79 -7.66 -2.78 -5.13
C SER A 79 -8.55 -3.15 -3.94
N PRO A 80 -9.81 -3.57 -4.16
CA PRO A 80 -10.74 -3.94 -3.09
C PRO A 80 -10.17 -4.95 -2.10
N GLU A 81 -9.42 -5.93 -2.60
CA GLU A 81 -8.78 -6.96 -1.80
C GLU A 81 -7.65 -6.39 -0.93
N ILE A 82 -6.82 -5.49 -1.48
CA ILE A 82 -5.79 -4.80 -0.72
C ILE A 82 -6.42 -3.92 0.37
N TYR A 83 -7.50 -3.21 0.04
CA TYR A 83 -8.24 -2.42 1.00
C TYR A 83 -8.77 -3.31 2.14
N GLN A 84 -9.39 -4.43 1.81
CA GLN A 84 -9.88 -5.41 2.79
C GLN A 84 -8.76 -5.99 3.67
N GLN A 85 -7.58 -6.26 3.11
CA GLN A 85 -6.43 -6.72 3.88
C GLN A 85 -5.97 -5.67 4.91
N LEU A 86 -6.02 -4.38 4.56
CA LEU A 86 -5.70 -3.29 5.49
C LEU A 86 -6.75 -3.17 6.60
N GLU A 87 -8.03 -3.40 6.28
CA GLU A 87 -9.11 -3.45 7.27
C GLU A 87 -8.89 -4.54 8.30
N TRP A 88 -8.60 -5.76 7.83
CA TRP A 88 -8.32 -6.90 8.71
C TRP A 88 -7.06 -6.72 9.55
N ALA A 89 -6.04 -6.06 9.01
CA ALA A 89 -4.81 -5.78 9.72
C ALA A 89 -4.92 -4.58 10.68
N HIS A 90 -6.07 -3.91 10.75
CA HIS A 90 -6.31 -2.71 11.56
C HIS A 90 -5.28 -1.59 11.30
N LEU A 91 -4.80 -1.48 10.06
CA LEU A 91 -3.71 -0.56 9.71
C LEU A 91 -4.16 0.84 9.32
N HIS A 92 -5.45 1.15 9.44
CA HIS A 92 -6.00 2.48 9.10
C HIS A 92 -5.39 3.65 9.87
N ASN A 93 -4.85 3.37 11.06
CA ASN A 93 -4.19 4.39 11.88
C ASN A 93 -2.78 4.73 11.34
N LEU A 94 -2.18 3.82 10.57
CA LEU A 94 -0.81 3.95 10.05
C LEU A 94 -0.79 4.26 8.55
N ILE A 95 -1.77 3.75 7.79
CA ILE A 95 -1.86 3.85 6.34
C ILE A 95 -3.18 4.50 5.97
N ARG A 96 -3.13 5.62 5.25
CA ARG A 96 -4.32 6.29 4.70
C ARG A 96 -4.61 5.76 3.29
N CYS A 97 -5.87 5.58 2.93
CA CYS A 97 -6.25 5.26 1.56
C CYS A 97 -6.82 6.52 0.87
N ARG A 98 -6.40 6.77 -0.38
CA ARG A 98 -6.90 7.85 -1.24
C ARG A 98 -7.42 7.24 -2.53
N PHE A 99 -8.70 7.46 -2.83
CA PHE A 99 -9.34 7.02 -4.07
C PHE A 99 -9.52 8.23 -4.98
N THR A 100 -9.01 8.17 -6.20
CA THR A 100 -9.07 9.28 -7.16
C THR A 100 -10.02 9.03 -8.32
N HIS A 101 -10.48 7.79 -8.53
CA HIS A 101 -11.31 7.43 -9.69
C HIS A 101 -12.68 6.82 -9.38
N THR A 102 -12.99 6.45 -8.13
CA THR A 102 -14.31 5.89 -7.76
C THR A 102 -14.51 5.92 -6.25
N GLU A 103 -15.78 5.89 -5.83
CA GLU A 103 -16.22 5.65 -4.45
C GLU A 103 -15.43 4.47 -3.81
N PRO A 104 -15.06 4.53 -2.52
CA PRO A 104 -14.28 3.47 -1.88
C PRO A 104 -14.95 2.10 -2.10
N PRO A 105 -14.19 1.05 -2.46
CA PRO A 105 -14.76 -0.26 -2.73
C PRO A 105 -15.45 -0.79 -1.47
N GLN A 106 -16.74 -1.13 -1.58
CA GLN A 106 -17.45 -1.78 -0.47
C GLN A 106 -16.81 -3.14 -0.21
N PRO A 107 -16.59 -3.52 1.07
CA PRO A 107 -16.07 -4.83 1.40
C PRO A 107 -17.05 -5.90 0.95
N THR A 108 -16.62 -6.75 0.01
CA THR A 108 -17.43 -7.90 -0.44
C THR A 108 -17.44 -8.93 0.68
N ARG A 109 -18.50 -8.92 1.50
CA ARG A 109 -18.74 -9.99 2.46
C ARG A 109 -19.10 -11.25 1.68
N THR A 110 -18.19 -12.22 1.62
CA THR A 110 -18.44 -13.54 1.03
C THR A 110 -19.64 -14.16 1.72
N ALA A 111 -20.79 -14.19 1.05
CA ALA A 111 -21.93 -14.93 1.52
C ALA A 111 -21.56 -16.42 1.47
N SER A 112 -21.30 -17.01 2.64
CA SER A 112 -21.37 -18.46 2.80
C SER A 112 -22.74 -18.91 2.32
N LYS A 113 -22.81 -19.48 1.11
CA LYS A 113 -23.95 -20.31 0.72
C LYS A 113 -23.88 -21.58 1.55
N GLU A 114 -24.45 -21.51 2.73
CA GLU A 114 -25.13 -22.63 3.33
C GLU A 114 -26.22 -23.07 2.34
N SER A 115 -26.00 -24.21 1.67
CA SER A 115 -27.06 -24.92 0.98
C SER A 115 -27.00 -26.36 1.45
N ALA A 116 -27.74 -26.59 2.52
CA ALA A 116 -28.20 -27.90 2.92
C ALA A 116 -28.98 -28.53 1.75
N SER A 117 -28.72 -29.81 1.48
CA SER A 117 -29.74 -30.75 0.97
C SER A 117 -29.27 -32.17 1.26
N HIS A 118 -29.78 -32.70 2.37
CA HIS A 118 -29.92 -34.14 2.56
C HIS A 118 -30.94 -34.67 1.56
N THR A 119 -30.57 -35.67 0.77
CA THR A 119 -31.50 -36.76 0.37
C THR A 119 -30.67 -38.01 0.10
N VAL A 120 -30.73 -38.98 1.01
CA VAL A 120 -30.39 -40.38 0.74
C VAL A 120 -31.72 -41.11 0.59
N THR A 121 -31.94 -41.75 -0.56
CA THR A 121 -33.00 -42.76 -0.75
C THR A 121 -32.32 -44.03 -1.25
#